data_AF-A0A0B1SSD9-F1
#
_entry.id   AF-A0A0B1SSD9-F1
#
_cell.length_a   1.000
_cell.length_b   1.000
_cell.length_c   1.000
_cell.angle_alpha   90.00
_cell.angle_beta   90.00
_cell.angle_gamma   90.00
#
_symmetry.space_group_name_H-M   'P 1'
#
loop_
_entity.id
_entity.type
_entity.pdbx_description
1 polymer ?
#
loop_
_entity_poly.entity_id
_entity_poly.type
_entity_poly.pdbx_seq_one_letter_code
_entity_poly.pdbx_strand_id
1 'polypeptide(L)'
;MAGMHLVVAIAANLVALLAFLGLVDSILLYFGDLIGQGPWSLESFMGYVMFPVAYLMGVTGDVQETLDVARLIGTKTAVNEFVAYKRLGELLSSKSHKISVGASYGFVL
;
A
#
# COMPACT_ATOMS: atom_id res chain seq x y z
N MET A 1 -14.85 33.80 -6.34
CA MET A 1 -15.84 32.85 -5.77
C MET A 1 -15.67 31.43 -6.32
N ALA A 2 -15.55 31.19 -7.63
CA ALA A 2 -15.46 29.84 -8.20
C ALA A 2 -14.29 28.98 -7.63
N GLY A 3 -13.10 29.55 -7.48
CA GLY A 3 -11.95 28.83 -6.92
C GLY A 3 -12.12 28.39 -5.46
N MET A 4 -12.85 29.15 -4.64
CA MET A 4 -13.11 28.80 -3.25
C MET A 4 -13.98 27.54 -3.14
N HIS A 5 -15.03 27.46 -3.94
CA HIS A 5 -15.90 26.27 -3.98
C HIS A 5 -15.15 25.02 -4.46
N LEU A 6 -14.29 25.17 -5.48
CA LEU A 6 -13.48 24.07 -5.98
C LEU A 6 -12.54 23.51 -4.89
N VAL A 7 -11.83 24.39 -4.18
CA VAL A 7 -10.88 23.99 -3.12
C VAL A 7 -11.60 23.29 -1.97
N VAL A 8 -12.74 23.82 -1.52
CA VAL A 8 -13.54 23.19 -0.45
C VAL A 8 -14.06 21.82 -0.89
N ALA A 9 -14.51 21.68 -2.13
CA ALA A 9 -14.98 20.39 -2.65
C ALA A 9 -13.86 19.34 -2.71
N ILE A 10 -12.66 19.72 -3.16
CA ILE A 10 -11.49 18.82 -3.16
C ILE A 10 -11.11 18.43 -1.73
N ALA A 11 -11.02 19.40 -0.81
CA ALA A 11 -10.68 19.14 0.58
C ALA A 11 -11.68 18.19 1.26
N ALA A 12 -12.98 18.43 1.08
CA ALA A 12 -14.03 17.57 1.62
C ALA A 12 -13.94 16.13 1.07
N ASN A 13 -13.67 15.98 -0.22
CA ASN A 13 -13.51 14.66 -0.84
C ASN A 13 -12.28 13.91 -0.29
N LEU A 14 -11.16 14.61 -0.09
CA LEU A 14 -9.96 14.02 0.52
C LEU A 14 -10.22 13.53 1.94
N VAL A 15 -10.92 14.33 2.76
CA VAL A 15 -11.30 13.92 4.12
C VAL A 15 -12.23 12.70 4.09
N ALA A 16 -13.22 12.68 3.18
CA ALA A 16 -14.13 11.56 3.03
C ALA A 16 -13.40 10.27 2.62
N LEU A 17 -12.46 10.35 1.68
CA LEU A 17 -11.64 9.21 1.25
C LEU A 17 -10.74 8.69 2.37
N LEU A 18 -10.07 9.56 3.12
CA LEU A 18 -9.23 9.16 4.25
C LEU A 18 -10.04 8.53 5.38
N ALA A 19 -11.24 9.05 5.67
CA ALA A 19 -12.15 8.47 6.64
C ALA A 19 -12.65 7.09 6.20
N PHE A 20 -12.98 6.93 4.91
CA PHE A 20 -13.36 5.64 4.34
C PHE A 20 -12.22 4.62 4.39
N LEU A 21 -11.00 5.03 4.07
CA LEU A 21 -9.81 4.19 4.20
C LEU A 21 -9.64 3.68 5.63
N GLY A 22 -9.69 4.59 6.62
CA GLY A 22 -9.61 4.22 8.04
C GLY A 22 -10.76 3.33 8.52
N LEU A 23 -11.95 3.48 7.95
CA LEU A 23 -13.08 2.59 8.21
C LEU A 23 -12.80 1.18 7.71
N VAL A 24 -12.28 1.03 6.48
CA VAL A 24 -11.91 -0.27 5.92
C VAL A 24 -10.82 -0.94 6.75
N ASP A 25 -9.79 -0.21 7.14
CA ASP A 25 -8.74 -0.72 8.02
C ASP A 25 -9.32 -1.17 9.37
N SER A 26 -10.24 -0.40 9.96
CA SER A 26 -10.88 -0.78 11.23
C SER A 26 -11.72 -2.05 11.11
N ILE A 27 -12.41 -2.23 9.99
CA ILE A 27 -13.18 -3.45 9.70
C ILE A 27 -12.23 -4.64 9.55
N LEU A 28 -11.13 -4.48 8.82
CA LEU A 28 -10.12 -5.54 8.63
C LEU A 28 -9.47 -5.93 9.95
N LEU A 29 -9.12 -4.96 10.80
CA LEU A 29 -8.61 -5.21 12.15
C LEU A 29 -9.60 -6.03 12.99
N TYR A 30 -10.88 -5.66 12.99
CA TYR A 30 -11.93 -6.39 13.71
C TYR A 30 -12.05 -7.85 13.25
N PHE A 31 -12.03 -8.09 11.95
CA PHE A 31 -12.05 -9.47 11.42
C PHE A 31 -10.75 -10.23 11.71
N GLY A 32 -9.61 -9.55 11.67
CA GLY A 32 -8.31 -10.12 12.05
C GLY A 32 -8.30 -10.62 13.49
N ASP A 33 -8.74 -9.77 14.41
CA ASP A 33 -8.88 -10.09 15.83
C ASP A 33 -9.83 -11.29 16.05
N LEU A 34 -10.90 -11.38 15.26
CA LEU A 34 -11.86 -12.48 15.35
C LEU A 34 -11.28 -13.84 14.93
N ILE A 35 -10.40 -13.85 13.91
CA ILE A 35 -9.75 -15.08 13.41
C ILE A 35 -8.47 -15.38 14.23
N GLY A 36 -8.08 -14.50 15.15
CA GLY A 36 -6.87 -14.64 15.97
C GLY A 36 -5.58 -14.52 15.16
N GLN A 37 -5.64 -13.95 13.96
CA GLN A 37 -4.47 -13.70 13.12
C GLN A 37 -4.21 -12.19 13.14
N GLY A 38 -2.93 -11.81 13.35
CA GLY A 38 -2.50 -10.46 13.70
C GLY A 38 -3.05 -9.32 12.83
N PRO A 39 -2.82 -8.05 13.21
CA PRO A 39 -3.58 -6.91 12.70
C PRO A 39 -3.57 -6.84 11.17
N TRP A 40 -4.75 -6.97 10.56
CA TRP A 40 -4.94 -6.85 9.12
C TRP A 40 -5.13 -5.37 8.76
N SER A 41 -4.40 -4.93 7.74
CA SER A 41 -4.57 -3.61 7.11
C SER A 41 -4.91 -3.78 5.64
N LEU A 42 -5.50 -2.74 5.04
CA LEU A 42 -5.77 -2.71 3.61
C LEU A 42 -4.48 -2.89 2.80
N GLU A 43 -3.37 -2.30 3.25
CA GLU A 43 -2.04 -2.48 2.64
C GLU A 43 -1.61 -3.95 2.63
N SER A 44 -1.78 -4.66 3.76
CA SER A 44 -1.40 -6.07 3.86
C SER A 44 -2.31 -6.95 3.01
N PHE A 45 -3.62 -6.68 3.03
CA PHE A 45 -4.61 -7.39 2.23
C PHE A 45 -4.34 -7.20 0.73
N MET A 46 -4.12 -5.97 0.28
CA MET A 46 -3.76 -5.65 -1.10
C MET A 46 -2.40 -6.21 -1.48
N GLY A 47 -1.44 -6.31 -0.55
CA GLY A 47 -0.18 -7.01 -0.75
C GLY A 47 -0.35 -8.47 -1.10
N TYR A 48 -1.26 -9.19 -0.44
CA TYR A 48 -1.57 -10.58 -0.81
C TYR A 48 -2.27 -10.69 -2.17
N VAL A 49 -3.19 -9.77 -2.48
CA VAL A 49 -3.88 -9.73 -3.78
C VAL A 49 -2.92 -9.42 -4.92
N MET A 50 -1.94 -8.55 -4.70
CA MET A 50 -0.94 -8.14 -5.70
C MET A 50 0.29 -9.04 -5.73
N PHE A 51 0.39 -10.05 -4.86
CA PHE A 51 1.47 -11.03 -4.85
C PHE A 51 1.69 -11.70 -6.22
N PRO A 52 0.66 -12.23 -6.92
CA PRO A 52 0.86 -12.80 -8.27
C PRO A 52 1.41 -11.78 -9.26
N VAL A 53 1.03 -10.50 -9.15
CA VAL A 53 1.53 -9.45 -10.04
C VAL A 53 3.01 -9.20 -9.77
N ALA A 54 3.42 -9.07 -8.49
CA ALA A 54 4.82 -8.92 -8.11
C ALA A 54 5.68 -10.12 -8.55
N TYR A 55 5.15 -11.33 -8.41
CA TYR A 55 5.81 -12.55 -8.87
C TYR A 55 6.01 -12.56 -10.40
N LEU A 56 4.98 -12.16 -11.17
CA LEU A 56 5.06 -12.05 -12.62
C LEU A 56 6.01 -10.94 -13.09
N MET A 57 6.25 -9.90 -12.30
CA MET A 57 7.28 -8.89 -12.57
C MET A 57 8.72 -9.43 -12.41
N GLY A 58 8.87 -10.70 -12.03
CA GLY A 58 10.18 -11.36 -11.93
C GLY A 58 10.81 -11.22 -10.54
N VAL A 59 10.11 -10.67 -9.56
CA VAL A 59 10.53 -10.70 -8.16
C VAL A 59 10.32 -12.11 -7.65
N THR A 60 11.35 -12.94 -7.75
CA THR A 60 11.30 -14.38 -7.44
C THR A 60 12.45 -14.83 -6.54
N GLY A 61 13.34 -13.90 -6.16
CA GLY A 61 14.51 -14.20 -5.35
C GLY A 61 14.17 -14.63 -3.92
N ASP A 62 13.19 -13.96 -3.30
CA ASP A 62 12.67 -14.28 -1.98
C ASP A 62 11.15 -14.04 -1.95
N VAL A 63 10.41 -14.92 -1.28
CA VAL A 63 8.96 -14.78 -1.06
C VAL A 63 8.66 -13.54 -0.22
N GLN A 64 9.50 -13.20 0.76
CA GLN A 64 9.32 -11.99 1.56
C GLN A 64 9.54 -10.73 0.73
N GLU A 65 10.56 -10.72 -0.11
CA GLU A 65 10.80 -9.61 -1.04
C GLU A 65 9.63 -9.45 -2.03
N THR A 66 9.11 -10.56 -2.55
CA THR A 66 7.94 -10.56 -3.44
C THR A 66 6.72 -9.98 -2.73
N LEU A 67 6.50 -10.35 -1.48
CA LEU A 67 5.39 -9.83 -0.67
C LEU A 67 5.55 -8.34 -0.37
N ASP A 68 6.77 -7.86 -0.11
CA ASP A 68 7.01 -6.45 0.13
C ASP A 68 6.80 -5.61 -1.13
N VAL A 69 7.26 -6.08 -2.29
CA VAL A 69 6.99 -5.42 -3.58
C VAL A 69 5.50 -5.45 -3.89
N ALA A 70 4.82 -6.57 -3.61
CA ALA A 70 3.38 -6.68 -3.77
C ALA A 70 2.61 -5.70 -2.87
N ARG A 71 3.05 -5.52 -1.61
CA ARG A 71 2.50 -4.50 -0.71
C ARG A 71 2.70 -3.10 -1.25
N LEU A 72 3.88 -2.78 -1.78
CA LEU A 72 4.14 -1.47 -2.39
C LEU A 72 3.18 -1.20 -3.55
N ILE A 73 3.04 -2.15 -4.48
CA ILE A 73 2.09 -2.07 -5.61
C ILE A 73 0.65 -1.96 -5.09
N GLY A 74 0.27 -2.79 -4.14
CA GLY A 74 -1.05 -2.77 -3.50
C GLY A 74 -1.37 -1.42 -2.87
N THR A 75 -0.42 -0.82 -2.14
CA THR A 75 -0.57 0.51 -1.53
C THR A 75 -0.65 1.61 -2.59
N LYS A 76 0.13 1.52 -3.70
CA LYS A 76 0.04 2.45 -4.84
C LYS A 76 -1.37 2.44 -5.45
N THR A 77 -1.96 1.25 -5.60
CA THR A 77 -3.29 1.07 -6.21
C THR A 77 -4.45 1.41 -5.26
N ALA A 78 -4.38 0.97 -4.00
CA ALA A 78 -5.51 1.08 -3.07
C ALA A 78 -5.51 2.37 -2.24
N VAL A 79 -4.34 2.96 -1.99
CA VAL A 79 -4.19 4.17 -1.17
C VAL A 79 -3.74 5.34 -2.03
N ASN A 80 -2.46 5.40 -2.37
CA ASN A 80 -1.87 6.34 -3.33
C ASN A 80 -0.37 6.07 -3.53
N GLU A 81 0.19 6.76 -4.52
CA GLU A 81 1.60 6.69 -4.87
C GLU A 81 2.54 7.36 -3.85
N PHE A 82 2.12 8.45 -3.20
CA PHE A 82 2.96 9.17 -2.22
C PHE A 82 3.26 8.35 -0.95
N VAL A 83 2.25 7.65 -0.43
CA VAL A 83 2.36 6.75 0.72
C VAL A 83 3.19 5.53 0.34
N ALA A 84 2.98 4.98 -0.86
CA ALA A 84 3.78 3.86 -1.34
C ALA A 84 5.27 4.23 -1.48
N TYR A 85 5.60 5.44 -1.97
CA TYR A 85 6.99 5.92 -2.01
C TYR A 85 7.58 6.15 -0.63
N LYS A 86 6.81 6.68 0.33
CA LYS A 86 7.26 6.79 1.72
C LYS A 86 7.67 5.41 2.25
N ARG A 87 6.84 4.41 2.00
CA ARG A 87 7.11 3.02 2.42
C ARG A 87 8.32 2.42 1.73
N LEU A 88 8.49 2.66 0.42
CA LEU A 88 9.68 2.27 -0.31
C LEU A 88 10.94 2.89 0.30
N GLY A 89 10.89 4.17 0.67
CA GLY A 89 12.00 4.86 1.35
C GLY A 89 12.37 4.23 2.70
N GLU A 90 11.37 3.81 3.49
CA GLU A 90 11.57 3.08 4.75
C GLU A 90 12.25 1.71 4.52
N LEU A 91 11.80 0.98 3.50
CA LEU A 91 12.36 -0.33 3.13
C LEU A 91 13.80 -0.22 2.61
N LEU A 92 14.10 0.78 1.78
CA LEU A 92 15.47 1.03 1.29
C LEU A 92 16.42 1.49 2.40
N SER A 93 15.90 2.19 3.42
CA SER A 93 16.69 2.65 4.58
C SER A 93 16.97 1.55 5.60
N SER A 94 16.15 0.49 5.60
CA SER A 94 16.36 -0.71 6.41
C SER A 94 17.60 -1.47 5.93
N LYS A 95 18.67 -1.47 6.73
CA LYS A 95 19.93 -2.20 6.43
C LYS A 95 19.77 -3.71 6.25
N SER A 96 18.61 -4.29 6.57
CA SER A 96 18.38 -5.74 6.64
C SER A 96 17.54 -6.31 5.49
N HIS A 97 16.87 -5.48 4.69
CA HIS A 97 16.02 -5.94 3.57
C HIS A 97 16.46 -5.24 2.30
N LYS A 98 17.08 -5.99 1.38
CA LYS A 98 17.41 -5.48 0.05
C LYS A 98 16.25 -5.80 -0.88
N ILE A 99 15.50 -4.78 -1.26
CA ILE A 99 14.62 -4.89 -2.44
C ILE A 99 15.53 -4.88 -3.67
N SER A 100 15.37 -5.86 -4.54
CA SER A 100 16.11 -5.97 -5.79
C SER A 100 15.85 -4.72 -6.63
N VAL A 101 16.94 -4.18 -7.16
CA VAL A 101 16.93 -2.95 -7.95
C VAL A 101 15.95 -3.07 -9.14
N GLY A 102 15.80 -4.26 -9.72
CA GLY A 102 14.83 -4.52 -10.80
C GLY A 102 13.37 -4.38 -10.36
N ALA A 103 13.03 -4.77 -9.13
CA ALA A 103 11.70 -4.63 -8.56
C ALA A 103 11.36 -3.16 -8.27
N SER A 104 12.34 -2.39 -7.81
CA SER A 104 12.20 -0.94 -7.60
C SER A 104 11.89 -0.22 -8.92
N TYR A 105 12.55 -0.58 -10.03
CA TYR A 105 12.24 0.01 -11.33
C TYR A 105 10.86 -0.39 -11.86
N GLY A 106 10.43 -1.65 -11.65
CA GLY A 106 9.10 -2.11 -12.03
C GLY A 106 7.97 -1.46 -11.22
N PHE A 107 8.24 -1.04 -9.98
CA PHE A 107 7.30 -0.32 -9.13
C PHE A 107 7.17 1.18 -9.49
N VAL A 108 8.27 1.80 -9.93
CA VAL A 108 8.33 3.23 -10.29
C VAL A 108 7.69 3.51 -11.65
N LEU A 109 7.75 2.55 -12.59
CA LEU A 109 7.02 2.60 -13.86
C LEU A 109 5.50 2.43 -13.67
#